data_AF-A0A2A4EYC4-F1
#
_entry.id   AF-A0A2A4EYC4-F1
#
_cell.length_a   1.000
_cell.length_b   1.000
_cell.length_c   1.000
_cell.angle_alpha   90.00
_cell.angle_beta   90.00
_cell.angle_gamma   90.00
#
_symmetry.space_group_name_H-M   'P 1'
#
loop_
_entity.id
_entity.type
_entity.pdbx_description
1 polymer ?
#
loop_
_entity_poly.entity_id
_entity_poly.type
_entity_poly.pdbx_seq_one_letter_code
_entity_poly.pdbx_strand_id
1 'polypeptide(L)'
;MRDDKGADMRTTLDIDDDVLAVVRSRAEREHSSIGRVLSELARAALQPPSGLASPAVRNGLPVLQAAAGNRPVTLDLVNQLRDETP
;
A
#
# COMPACT_ATOMS: atom_id res chain seq x y z
N MET A 1 -27.63 19.75 -4.20
CA MET A 1 -27.95 18.97 -2.99
C MET A 1 -27.76 17.50 -3.32
N ARG A 2 -26.55 16.97 -3.11
CA ARG A 2 -26.27 15.53 -3.24
C ARG A 2 -25.78 15.10 -1.87
N ASP A 3 -26.69 14.62 -1.06
CA ASP A 3 -26.36 13.96 0.19
C ASP A 3 -25.77 12.59 -0.18
N ASP A 4 -24.44 12.53 -0.19
CA ASP A 4 -23.63 11.35 -0.43
C ASP A 4 -23.67 10.43 0.81
N LYS A 5 -24.87 9.98 1.16
CA LYS A 5 -25.10 9.00 2.22
C LYS A 5 -24.82 7.62 1.65
N GLY A 6 -23.57 7.34 1.30
CA GLY A 6 -23.08 5.99 1.05
C GLY A 6 -23.54 5.11 2.20
N ALA A 7 -24.52 4.26 1.92
CA ALA A 7 -25.45 3.73 2.89
C ALA A 7 -24.76 3.00 4.05
N ASP A 8 -25.31 3.20 5.24
CA ASP A 8 -25.20 2.35 6.42
C ASP A 8 -25.71 0.94 6.08
N MET A 9 -24.96 0.20 5.27
CA MET A 9 -25.29 -1.15 4.83
C MET A 9 -24.85 -2.15 5.90
N ARG A 10 -25.79 -3.01 6.29
CA ARG A 10 -25.52 -4.21 7.09
C ARG A 10 -25.43 -5.41 6.16
N THR A 11 -24.27 -6.06 6.15
CA THR A 11 -24.01 -7.27 5.38
C THR A 11 -23.52 -8.35 6.33
N THR A 12 -24.00 -9.58 6.15
CA THR A 12 -23.46 -10.75 6.84
C THR A 12 -22.37 -11.35 5.96
N LEU A 13 -21.19 -11.54 6.52
CA LEU A 13 -20.05 -12.16 5.84
C LEU A 13 -19.47 -13.26 6.73
N ASP A 14 -18.95 -14.30 6.10
CA ASP A 14 -18.21 -15.36 6.79
C ASP A 14 -16.73 -14.98 6.87
N ILE A 15 -16.14 -14.99 8.06
CA ILE A 15 -14.78 -14.50 8.32
C ILE A 15 -14.04 -15.50 9.19
N ASP A 16 -12.80 -15.80 8.82
CA ASP A 16 -11.92 -16.63 9.63
C ASP A 16 -11.67 -15.97 11.01
N ASP A 17 -11.54 -16.81 12.04
CA ASP A 17 -11.40 -16.39 13.44
C ASP A 17 -10.15 -15.54 13.68
N ASP A 18 -9.05 -15.84 12.97
CA ASP A 18 -7.79 -15.10 13.06
C ASP A 18 -7.92 -13.69 12.48
N VAL A 19 -8.59 -13.55 11.34
CA VAL A 19 -8.93 -12.26 10.73
C VAL A 19 -9.80 -11.44 11.67
N LEU A 20 -10.86 -12.04 12.25
CA LEU A 20 -11.74 -11.36 13.19
C LEU A 20 -10.98 -10.86 14.44
N ALA A 21 -10.06 -11.67 14.98
CA ALA A 21 -9.25 -11.30 16.13
C ALA A 21 -8.36 -10.07 15.83
N VAL A 22 -7.71 -10.05 14.66
CA VAL A 22 -6.87 -8.93 14.23
C VAL A 22 -7.68 -7.65 14.03
N VAL A 23 -8.82 -7.74 13.35
CA VAL A 23 -9.70 -6.59 13.08
C VAL A 23 -10.25 -6.03 14.39
N ARG A 24 -10.68 -6.88 15.33
CA ARG A 24 -11.16 -6.46 16.65
C ARG A 24 -10.10 -5.68 17.42
N SER A 25 -8.90 -6.24 17.53
CA SER A 25 -7.79 -5.59 18.24
C SER A 25 -7.45 -4.22 17.62
N ARG A 26 -7.50 -4.11 16.29
CA ARG A 26 -7.27 -2.85 15.59
C ARG A 26 -8.38 -1.84 15.84
N ALA A 27 -9.64 -2.26 15.78
CA ALA A 27 -10.81 -1.42 16.04
C ALA A 27 -10.80 -0.84 17.45
N GLU A 28 -10.39 -1.63 18.46
CA GLU A 28 -10.23 -1.16 19.84
C GLU A 28 -9.16 -0.07 19.96
N ARG A 29 -7.98 -0.28 19.35
CA ARG A 29 -6.88 0.71 19.37
C ARG A 29 -7.24 2.01 18.64
N GLU A 30 -8.01 1.92 17.56
CA GLU A 30 -8.40 3.06 16.72
C GLU A 30 -9.74 3.69 17.14
N HIS A 31 -10.37 3.22 18.23
CA HIS A 31 -11.70 3.64 18.68
C HIS A 31 -12.74 3.64 17.55
N SER A 32 -12.71 2.61 16.71
CA SER A 32 -13.53 2.46 15.51
C SER A 32 -14.39 1.20 15.59
N SER A 33 -15.33 1.02 14.64
CA SER A 33 -16.13 -0.20 14.57
C SER A 33 -15.41 -1.29 13.77
N ILE A 34 -15.64 -2.56 14.12
CA ILE A 34 -15.09 -3.72 13.40
C ILE A 34 -15.44 -3.65 11.91
N GLY A 35 -16.69 -3.36 11.58
CA GLY A 35 -17.14 -3.24 10.19
C GLY A 35 -16.45 -2.12 9.43
N ARG A 36 -16.14 -0.99 10.08
CA ARG A 36 -15.39 0.10 9.46
C ARG A 36 -13.95 -0.30 9.17
N VAL A 37 -13.25 -0.85 10.15
CA VAL A 37 -11.86 -1.30 9.99
C VAL A 37 -11.77 -2.38 8.90
N LEU A 38 -12.68 -3.36 8.89
CA LEU A 38 -12.71 -4.39 7.86
C LEU A 38 -13.00 -3.82 6.46
N SER A 39 -13.94 -2.86 6.36
CA SER A 39 -14.26 -2.19 5.09
C SER A 39 -13.06 -1.40 4.55
N GLU A 40 -12.32 -0.73 5.41
CA GLU A 40 -11.08 -0.02 5.05
C GLU A 40 -9.98 -0.98 4.59
N LEU A 41 -9.77 -2.10 5.30
CA LEU A 41 -8.82 -3.14 4.91
C LEU A 41 -9.19 -3.77 3.55
N ALA A 42 -10.46 -4.13 3.37
CA ALA A 42 -10.95 -4.68 2.11
C ALA A 42 -10.78 -3.69 0.96
N ARG A 43 -11.09 -2.40 1.19
CA ARG A 43 -10.88 -1.35 0.18
C ARG A 43 -9.42 -1.23 -0.21
N ALA A 44 -8.50 -1.25 0.76
CA ALA A 44 -7.06 -1.19 0.51
C ALA A 44 -6.58 -2.41 -0.31
N ALA A 45 -7.06 -3.62 0.00
CA ALA A 45 -6.72 -4.83 -0.74
C ALA A 45 -7.29 -4.86 -2.17
N LEU A 46 -8.45 -4.24 -2.39
CA LEU A 46 -9.09 -4.12 -3.70
C LEU A 46 -8.54 -2.97 -4.55
N GLN A 47 -7.76 -2.05 -3.98
CA GLN A 47 -7.04 -1.09 -4.80
C GLN A 47 -5.98 -1.81 -5.64
N PRO A 48 -5.84 -1.45 -6.93
CA PRO A 48 -4.67 -1.89 -7.67
C PRO A 48 -3.42 -1.44 -6.90
N PRO A 49 -2.36 -2.26 -6.83
CA PRO A 49 -1.16 -1.93 -6.09
C PRO A 49 -0.60 -0.59 -6.59
N SER A 50 -0.85 0.47 -5.82
CA SER A 50 -0.42 1.83 -6.07
C SER A 50 1.10 1.90 -5.85
N GLY A 51 1.84 1.52 -6.88
CA GLY A 51 3.29 1.37 -6.84
C GLY A 51 3.81 0.37 -7.87
N LEU A 52 2.96 -0.54 -8.35
CA LEU A 52 3.22 -1.37 -9.52
C LEU A 52 2.52 -0.74 -10.73
N ALA A 53 2.96 0.46 -11.12
CA ALA A 53 2.97 0.68 -12.56
C ALA A 53 3.79 -0.49 -13.11
N SER A 54 3.20 -1.37 -13.93
CA SER A 54 3.94 -2.46 -14.55
C SER A 54 5.28 -1.89 -15.04
N PRO A 55 6.42 -2.42 -14.56
CA PRO A 55 7.71 -1.80 -14.84
C PRO A 55 7.79 -1.61 -16.35
N ALA A 56 8.16 -0.40 -16.77
CA ALA A 56 8.20 -0.08 -18.18
C ALA A 56 9.09 -1.12 -18.86
N VAL A 57 8.56 -1.88 -19.80
CA VAL A 57 9.34 -2.93 -20.45
C VAL A 57 10.10 -2.31 -21.61
N ARG A 58 11.43 -2.47 -21.63
CA ARG A 58 12.27 -2.08 -22.76
C ARG A 58 13.05 -3.29 -23.23
N ASN A 59 12.83 -3.70 -24.47
CA ASN A 59 13.46 -4.89 -25.06
C ASN A 59 13.21 -6.20 -24.27
N GLY A 60 12.01 -6.36 -23.71
CA GLY A 60 11.64 -7.57 -22.95
C GLY A 60 12.17 -7.61 -21.50
N LEU A 61 12.88 -6.58 -21.05
CA LEU A 61 13.38 -6.47 -19.67
C LEU A 61 12.60 -5.40 -18.90
N PRO A 62 12.24 -5.65 -17.61
CA PRO A 62 11.62 -4.65 -16.76
C PRO A 62 12.62 -3.53 -16.44
N VAL A 63 12.24 -2.29 -16.72
CA VAL A 63 13.04 -1.10 -16.39
C VAL A 63 12.59 -0.54 -15.05
N LEU A 64 13.54 -0.35 -14.14
CA LEU A 64 13.33 0.38 -12.89
C LEU A 64 13.03 1.84 -13.23
N GLN A 65 11.87 2.34 -12.79
CA GLN A 65 11.56 3.76 -12.96
C GLN A 65 12.41 4.58 -11.99
N ALA A 66 13.15 5.55 -12.52
CA ALA A 66 13.86 6.52 -11.68
C ALA A 66 12.83 7.38 -10.94
N ALA A 67 12.95 7.47 -9.62
CA ALA A 67 12.13 8.40 -8.84
C ALA A 67 12.38 9.84 -9.33
N ALA A 68 11.31 10.63 -9.44
CA ALA A 68 11.41 12.03 -9.81
C ALA A 68 12.33 12.76 -8.80
N GLY A 69 13.39 13.40 -9.29
CA GLY A 69 14.35 14.13 -8.45
C GLY A 69 15.63 13.37 -8.08
N ASN A 70 15.83 12.13 -8.54
CA ASN A 70 17.11 11.46 -8.37
C ASN A 70 18.24 12.21 -9.10
N ARG A 71 19.35 12.45 -8.39
CA ARG A 71 20.57 12.99 -8.99
C ARG A 71 21.25 11.92 -9.85
N PRO A 72 21.86 12.28 -10.99
CA PRO A 72 22.67 11.34 -11.76
C PRO A 72 23.74 10.71 -10.87
N VAL A 73 23.83 9.39 -10.89
CA VAL A 73 24.89 8.65 -10.19
C VAL A 73 26.16 8.74 -11.04
N THR A 74 27.19 9.38 -10.51
CA THR A 74 28.50 9.52 -11.17
C THR A 74 29.49 8.46 -10.67
N LEU A 75 30.53 8.21 -11.46
CA LEU A 75 31.58 7.27 -11.06
C LEU A 75 32.32 7.75 -9.80
N ASP A 76 32.54 9.06 -9.66
CA ASP A 76 33.16 9.64 -8.47
C ASP A 76 32.35 9.36 -7.20
N LEU A 77 31.02 9.50 -7.26
CA LEU A 77 30.13 9.19 -6.15
C LEU A 77 30.18 7.70 -5.77
N VAL A 78 30.24 6.81 -6.77
CA VAL A 78 30.35 5.37 -6.54
C VAL A 78 31.67 5.04 -5.85
N ASN A 79 32.78 5.62 -6.31
CA ASN A 79 34.09 5.37 -5.71
C ASN A 79 34.17 5.90 -4.29
N GLN A 80 33.66 7.11 -4.02
CA GLN A 80 33.58 7.66 -2.69
C GLN A 80 32.84 6.73 -1.71
N LEU A 81 31.65 6.24 -2.08
CA LEU A 81 30.86 5.33 -1.24
C LEU A 81 31.53 3.96 -1.02
N ARG A 82 32.30 3.47 -2.00
CA ARG A 82 33.06 2.21 -1.87
C ARG A 82 34.20 2.36 -0.87
N ASP A 83 34.89 3.49 -0.92
CA ASP A 83 36.03 3.78 -0.06
C ASP A 83 35.60 4.18 1.38
N GLU A 84 34.33 4.54 1.58
CA GLU A 84 33.72 4.88 2.87
C GLU A 84 33.36 3.65 3.75
N THR A 85 33.54 2.41 3.28
CA THR A 85 33.32 1.20 4.10
C THR A 85 34.63 0.82 4.81
N PRO A 86 34.65 0.63 6.15
CA PRO A 86 35.86 0.29 6.90
C PRO A 86 36.43 -1.11 6.56
#